data_AF-A0A7R9MA50-F1
#
_entry.id   AF-A0A7R9MA50-F1
#
_cell.length_a   1.000
_cell.length_b   1.000
_cell.length_c   1.000
_cell.angle_alpha   90.00
_cell.angle_beta   90.00
_cell.angle_gamma   90.00
#
_symmetry.space_group_name_H-M   'P 1'
#
loop_
_entity.id
_entity.type
_entity.pdbx_description
1 polymer ?
#
loop_
_entity_poly.entity_id
_entity_poly.type
_entity_poly.pdbx_seq_one_letter_code
_entity_poly.pdbx_strand_id
1 'polypeptide(L)'
;MGVSPVNATCDLFSALSTLTNVNQINIVNHRIPIIPNNAFNDKMGVLENLRTIDLHGSTGSNGTIIAVGTNAFSTLKNLNKLDLSNQIIVAINDSAFQFPRANWDRITINLEHNRLNGSRFGSHVFPTNKVTTLMLAGNMNLTYLPDGAFYDFFEERGHDRNTCNMSGIQMEIDRLNLWLVDNKVTMKLDQKLLEAMGKDGTALLKHTHKQMDVAPPGANAVYNHTIILHDFE
;
A
#
# COMPACT_ATOMS: atom_id res chain seq x y z
N MET A 1 3.78 -24.16 36.13
CA MET A 1 4.28 -24.34 34.75
C MET A 1 3.39 -23.55 33.82
N GLY A 2 3.75 -22.30 33.54
CA GLY A 2 3.03 -21.47 32.58
C GLY A 2 3.49 -21.89 31.18
N VAL A 3 2.59 -22.48 30.41
CA VAL A 3 2.84 -22.72 29.00
C VAL A 3 2.87 -21.34 28.36
N SER A 4 4.04 -20.90 27.90
CA SER A 4 4.14 -19.71 27.06
C SER A 4 3.17 -19.91 25.88
N PRO A 5 2.33 -18.93 25.51
CA PRO A 5 1.42 -19.08 24.38
C PRO A 5 2.28 -19.27 23.13
N VAL A 6 2.46 -20.53 22.73
CA VAL A 6 3.11 -20.92 21.49
C VAL A 6 2.40 -20.16 20.36
N ASN A 7 3.19 -19.57 19.45
CA ASN A 7 2.81 -18.68 18.37
C ASN A 7 1.69 -19.25 17.47
N ALA A 8 0.44 -19.26 17.93
CA ALA A 8 -0.71 -19.80 17.21
C ALA A 8 -0.94 -19.13 15.84
N THR A 9 -0.46 -17.90 15.66
CA THR A 9 -0.45 -17.21 14.36
C THR A 9 0.53 -17.83 13.38
N CYS A 10 1.75 -18.20 13.80
CA CYS A 10 2.70 -18.90 12.94
C CYS A 10 2.19 -20.30 12.55
N ASP A 11 1.46 -20.96 13.44
CA ASP A 11 0.92 -22.30 13.20
C ASP A 11 -0.16 -22.29 12.11
N LEU A 12 -1.03 -21.27 12.09
CA LEU A 12 -2.06 -21.15 11.05
C LEU A 12 -1.46 -21.00 9.65
N PHE A 13 -0.59 -20.01 9.43
CA PHE A 13 -0.05 -19.78 8.09
C PHE A 13 0.89 -20.91 7.63
N SER A 14 1.58 -21.56 8.57
CA SER A 14 2.33 -22.79 8.28
C SER A 14 1.40 -23.91 7.80
N ALA A 15 0.25 -24.11 8.46
CA ALA A 15 -0.75 -25.09 8.03
C ALA A 15 -1.34 -24.74 6.65
N LEU A 16 -1.70 -23.47 6.41
CA LEU A 16 -2.19 -23.02 5.11
C LEU A 16 -1.18 -23.27 3.98
N SER A 17 0.12 -23.15 4.29
CA SER A 17 1.21 -23.40 3.33
C SER A 17 1.34 -24.88 2.91
N THR A 18 0.64 -25.80 3.59
CA THR A 18 0.62 -27.24 3.25
C THR A 18 -0.52 -27.63 2.31
N LEU A 19 -1.46 -26.72 2.04
CA LEU A 19 -2.65 -27.02 1.25
C LEU A 19 -2.32 -27.10 -0.25
N THR A 20 -2.45 -28.28 -0.84
CA THR A 20 -2.23 -28.49 -2.28
C THR A 20 -3.47 -28.12 -3.10
N ASN A 21 -3.26 -27.64 -4.33
CA ASN A 21 -4.33 -27.34 -5.30
C ASN A 21 -5.40 -26.34 -4.85
N VAL A 22 -5.16 -25.59 -3.78
CA VAL A 22 -6.09 -24.56 -3.31
C VAL A 22 -6.02 -23.35 -4.22
N ASN A 23 -7.18 -22.94 -4.73
CA ASN A 23 -7.32 -21.72 -5.51
C ASN A 23 -7.69 -20.49 -4.66
N GLN A 24 -8.41 -20.72 -3.56
CA GLN A 24 -8.91 -19.67 -2.69
C GLN A 24 -8.81 -20.07 -1.22
N ILE A 25 -8.29 -19.14 -0.41
CA ILE A 25 -8.33 -19.20 1.04
C ILE A 25 -9.30 -18.11 1.51
N ASN A 26 -10.32 -18.49 2.28
CA ASN A 26 -11.26 -17.57 2.89
C ASN A 26 -11.28 -17.83 4.40
N ILE A 27 -10.82 -16.85 5.18
CA ILE A 27 -10.79 -16.91 6.64
C ILE A 27 -11.42 -15.62 7.18
N VAL A 28 -12.75 -15.54 7.10
CA VAL A 28 -13.51 -14.44 7.71
C VAL A 28 -13.73 -14.67 9.21
N ASN A 29 -13.96 -13.59 9.96
CA ASN A 29 -14.26 -13.63 11.41
C ASN A 29 -13.19 -14.32 12.26
N HIS A 30 -11.93 -14.27 11.83
CA HIS A 30 -10.82 -14.82 12.59
C HIS A 30 -10.40 -13.91 13.76
N ARG A 31 -9.55 -14.46 14.64
CA ARG A 31 -8.86 -13.72 15.69
C ARG A 31 -7.36 -13.57 15.43
N ILE A 32 -6.96 -13.45 14.15
CA ILE A 32 -5.55 -13.25 13.76
C ILE A 32 -5.16 -11.80 14.10
N PRO A 33 -4.29 -11.56 15.10
CA PRO A 33 -3.87 -10.20 15.43
C PRO A 33 -2.86 -9.63 14.43
N ILE A 34 -2.04 -10.50 13.82
CA ILE A 34 -0.88 -10.13 13.01
C ILE A 34 -0.72 -11.14 11.89
N ILE A 35 -0.45 -10.67 10.68
CA ILE A 35 0.09 -11.50 9.61
C ILE A 35 1.61 -11.53 9.78
N PRO A 36 2.23 -12.68 10.07
CA PRO A 36 3.65 -12.74 10.40
C PRO A 36 4.54 -12.48 9.18
N ASN A 37 5.82 -12.24 9.43
CA ASN A 37 6.83 -12.16 8.38
C ASN A 37 6.88 -13.48 7.62
N ASN A 38 6.98 -13.42 6.29
CA ASN A 38 6.99 -14.61 5.43
C ASN A 38 5.84 -15.58 5.77
N ALA A 39 4.63 -15.04 5.97
CA ALA A 39 3.49 -15.81 6.46
C ALA A 39 3.29 -17.10 5.65
N PHE A 40 3.36 -17.01 4.33
CA PHE A 40 3.31 -18.17 3.46
C PHE A 40 4.72 -18.67 3.17
N ASN A 41 4.99 -19.93 3.54
CA ASN A 41 6.27 -20.58 3.32
C ASN A 41 6.14 -21.56 2.14
N ASP A 42 5.84 -21.03 0.95
CA ASP A 42 5.66 -21.86 -0.25
C ASP A 42 7.00 -22.25 -0.90
N LYS A 43 7.81 -23.03 -0.18
CA LYS A 43 9.12 -23.48 -0.66
C LYS A 43 9.06 -24.49 -1.81
N MET A 44 7.91 -25.15 -2.01
CA MET A 44 7.76 -26.23 -2.99
C MET A 44 6.76 -25.90 -4.13
N GLY A 45 6.23 -24.68 -4.18
CA GLY A 45 5.21 -24.31 -5.19
C GLY A 45 3.84 -24.95 -4.93
N VAL A 46 3.58 -25.39 -3.70
CA VAL A 46 2.33 -26.02 -3.27
C VAL A 46 1.14 -25.07 -3.47
N LEU A 47 1.38 -23.76 -3.32
CA LEU A 47 0.38 -22.71 -3.50
C LEU A 47 0.39 -22.13 -4.92
N GLU A 48 0.94 -22.83 -5.92
CA GLU A 48 0.96 -22.37 -7.31
C GLU A 48 -0.45 -22.09 -7.86
N ASN A 49 -1.47 -22.75 -7.33
CA ASN A 49 -2.86 -22.59 -7.77
C ASN A 49 -3.61 -21.49 -7.01
N LEU A 50 -3.04 -20.94 -5.93
CA LEU A 50 -3.70 -19.93 -5.11
C LEU A 50 -3.82 -18.62 -5.89
N ARG A 51 -5.04 -18.10 -6.01
CA ARG A 51 -5.39 -16.85 -6.69
C ARG A 51 -6.00 -15.81 -5.75
N THR A 52 -6.72 -16.26 -4.73
CA THR A 52 -7.46 -15.38 -3.83
C THR A 52 -7.17 -15.70 -2.36
N ILE A 53 -6.84 -14.67 -1.60
CA ILE A 53 -6.86 -14.69 -0.14
C ILE A 53 -7.88 -13.66 0.33
N ASP A 54 -8.82 -14.12 1.15
CA ASP A 54 -9.82 -13.27 1.77
C ASP A 54 -9.72 -13.36 3.29
N LEU A 55 -9.30 -12.25 3.89
CA LEU A 55 -9.12 -12.02 5.32
C LEU A 55 -9.86 -10.74 5.75
N HIS A 56 -10.96 -10.35 5.09
CA HIS A 56 -11.69 -9.15 5.47
C HIS A 56 -12.38 -9.30 6.84
N GLY A 57 -12.55 -8.17 7.53
CA GLY A 57 -13.35 -8.09 8.74
C GLY A 57 -14.84 -7.97 8.41
N SER A 58 -15.72 -8.32 9.36
CA SER A 58 -17.16 -8.22 9.14
C SER A 58 -17.64 -6.77 8.98
N THR A 59 -18.68 -6.54 8.20
CA THR A 59 -19.37 -5.25 8.16
C THR A 59 -20.00 -4.95 9.52
N GLY A 60 -19.59 -3.84 10.15
CA GLY A 60 -20.09 -3.40 11.46
C GLY A 60 -19.31 -3.90 12.68
N SER A 61 -18.32 -4.78 12.51
CA SER A 61 -17.31 -5.04 13.54
C SER A 61 -15.94 -5.20 12.91
N ASN A 62 -14.99 -4.36 13.34
CA ASN A 62 -13.65 -4.41 12.77
C ASN A 62 -13.05 -5.80 13.03
N GLY A 63 -12.34 -6.31 12.04
CA GLY A 63 -11.53 -7.50 12.22
C GLY A 63 -10.38 -7.28 13.21
N THR A 64 -9.56 -8.30 13.38
CA THR A 64 -8.56 -8.37 14.45
C THR A 64 -7.13 -8.09 13.99
N ILE A 65 -6.87 -8.00 12.68
CA ILE A 65 -5.50 -7.79 12.17
C ILE A 65 -5.10 -6.34 12.41
N ILE A 66 -3.99 -6.16 13.13
CA ILE A 66 -3.40 -4.88 13.52
C ILE A 66 -2.15 -4.57 12.69
N ALA A 67 -1.43 -5.60 12.24
CA ALA A 67 -0.20 -5.43 11.50
C ALA A 67 0.03 -6.51 10.42
N VAL A 68 0.74 -6.11 9.35
CA VAL A 68 1.22 -7.00 8.29
C VAL A 68 2.74 -7.04 8.31
N GLY A 69 3.29 -8.24 8.43
CA GLY A 69 4.72 -8.50 8.52
C GLY A 69 5.48 -8.34 7.21
N THR A 70 6.80 -8.29 7.32
CA THR A 70 7.74 -8.18 6.21
C THR A 70 7.63 -9.38 5.29
N ASN A 71 7.58 -9.14 3.97
CA ASN A 71 7.52 -10.20 2.96
C ASN A 71 6.36 -11.20 3.15
N ALA A 72 5.27 -10.79 3.80
CA ALA A 72 4.18 -11.67 4.23
C ALA A 72 3.64 -12.54 3.08
N PHE A 73 3.55 -11.99 1.87
CA PHE A 73 2.99 -12.67 0.69
C PHE A 73 4.04 -12.98 -0.40
N SER A 74 5.33 -12.86 -0.08
CA SER A 74 6.44 -12.92 -1.03
C SER A 74 6.61 -14.25 -1.77
N THR A 75 5.95 -15.34 -1.35
CA THR A 75 6.01 -16.62 -2.05
C THR A 75 4.80 -16.87 -2.96
N LEU A 76 3.76 -16.04 -2.90
CA LEU A 76 2.48 -16.28 -3.57
C LEU A 76 2.48 -15.79 -5.02
N LYS A 77 3.20 -16.52 -5.87
CA LYS A 77 3.46 -16.19 -7.29
C LYS A 77 2.21 -15.80 -8.06
N ASN A 78 1.13 -16.55 -7.88
CA ASN A 78 -0.07 -16.40 -8.70
C ASN A 78 -1.22 -15.74 -7.95
N LEU A 79 -0.99 -15.02 -6.85
CA LEU A 79 -2.07 -14.29 -6.20
C LEU A 79 -2.53 -13.12 -7.09
N ASN A 80 -3.85 -12.98 -7.23
CA ASN A 80 -4.51 -11.92 -8.00
C ASN A 80 -5.48 -11.09 -7.15
N LYS A 81 -5.95 -11.61 -6.01
CA LYS A 81 -6.79 -10.88 -5.07
C LYS A 81 -6.34 -11.14 -3.63
N LEU A 82 -6.12 -10.06 -2.89
CA LEU A 82 -5.88 -10.06 -1.46
C LEU A 82 -6.84 -9.07 -0.80
N ASP A 83 -7.73 -9.58 0.05
CA ASP A 83 -8.67 -8.75 0.80
C ASP A 83 -8.30 -8.69 2.29
N LEU A 84 -7.94 -7.49 2.75
CA LEU A 84 -7.61 -7.14 4.13
C LEU A 84 -8.48 -5.97 4.61
N SER A 85 -9.62 -5.74 3.96
CA SER A 85 -10.51 -4.62 4.30
C SER A 85 -11.22 -4.82 5.64
N ASN A 86 -11.70 -3.73 6.22
CA ASN A 86 -12.47 -3.74 7.48
C ASN A 86 -11.72 -4.38 8.65
N GLN A 87 -10.38 -4.30 8.67
CA GLN A 87 -9.55 -4.72 9.79
C GLN A 87 -9.21 -3.51 10.67
N ILE A 88 -8.28 -3.67 11.60
CA ILE A 88 -7.75 -2.57 12.43
C ILE A 88 -6.27 -2.33 12.14
N ILE A 89 -5.86 -2.53 10.88
CA ILE A 89 -4.45 -2.45 10.50
C ILE A 89 -3.97 -1.03 10.73
N VAL A 90 -2.94 -0.89 11.55
CA VAL A 90 -2.24 0.37 11.83
C VAL A 90 -0.82 0.36 11.28
N ALA A 91 -0.23 -0.81 11.04
CA ALA A 91 1.17 -0.93 10.62
C ALA A 91 1.34 -1.95 9.48
N ILE A 92 2.17 -1.59 8.51
CA ILE A 92 2.55 -2.45 7.39
C ILE A 92 4.06 -2.39 7.26
N ASN A 93 4.73 -3.52 7.47
CA ASN A 93 6.19 -3.58 7.45
C ASN A 93 6.78 -3.61 6.03
N ASP A 94 8.09 -3.52 5.96
CA ASP A 94 8.85 -3.48 4.71
C ASP A 94 8.46 -4.60 3.74
N SER A 95 8.24 -4.27 2.47
CA SER A 95 7.98 -5.28 1.42
C SER A 95 6.85 -6.26 1.74
N ALA A 96 5.90 -5.87 2.60
CA ALA A 96 4.78 -6.71 2.99
C ALA A 96 4.00 -7.25 1.78
N PHE A 97 3.82 -6.41 0.75
CA PHE A 97 3.13 -6.75 -0.49
C PHE A 97 4.08 -6.94 -1.67
N GLN A 98 5.29 -7.44 -1.42
CA GLN A 98 6.13 -7.98 -2.48
C GLN A 98 5.51 -9.26 -3.01
N PHE A 99 5.35 -9.36 -4.32
CA PHE A 99 4.96 -10.59 -5.01
C PHE A 99 6.07 -11.02 -5.95
N PRO A 100 6.32 -12.33 -6.12
CA PRO A 100 7.22 -12.82 -7.14
C PRO A 100 6.81 -12.31 -8.51
N ARG A 101 7.81 -12.04 -9.35
CA ARG A 101 7.60 -11.78 -10.77
C ARG A 101 7.20 -13.08 -11.46
N ALA A 102 5.92 -13.41 -11.38
CA ALA A 102 5.30 -14.51 -12.09
C ALA A 102 4.13 -13.94 -12.87
N ASN A 103 4.35 -13.81 -14.18
CA ASN A 103 3.40 -13.31 -15.17
C ASN A 103 3.03 -11.83 -14.99
N TRP A 104 2.65 -11.15 -16.08
CA TRP A 104 2.19 -9.76 -16.07
C TRP A 104 0.77 -9.60 -15.49
N ASP A 105 0.39 -10.51 -14.59
CA ASP A 105 -0.95 -10.62 -14.06
C ASP A 105 -1.25 -9.46 -13.11
N ARG A 106 -2.51 -9.04 -13.12
CA ARG A 106 -2.99 -7.98 -12.24
C ARG A 106 -3.24 -8.53 -10.84
N ILE A 107 -2.93 -7.75 -9.82
CA ILE A 107 -3.32 -8.02 -8.44
C ILE A 107 -4.17 -6.88 -7.90
N THR A 108 -5.21 -7.22 -7.14
CA THR A 108 -5.97 -6.28 -6.32
C THR A 108 -5.62 -6.48 -4.86
N ILE A 109 -5.17 -5.42 -4.20
CA ILE A 109 -4.88 -5.37 -2.77
C ILE A 109 -5.91 -4.45 -2.13
N ASN A 110 -6.83 -5.01 -1.35
CA ASN A 110 -7.87 -4.26 -0.68
C ASN A 110 -7.49 -4.01 0.79
N LEU A 111 -7.23 -2.76 1.13
CA LEU A 111 -6.91 -2.25 2.47
C LEU A 111 -7.94 -1.22 2.94
N GLU A 112 -9.11 -1.17 2.32
CA GLU A 112 -10.16 -0.22 2.67
C GLU A 112 -10.64 -0.37 4.12
N HIS A 113 -11.08 0.74 4.70
CA HIS A 113 -11.66 0.79 6.05
C HIS A 113 -10.76 0.18 7.13
N ASN A 114 -9.48 0.52 7.09
CA ASN A 114 -8.51 0.21 8.13
C ASN A 114 -8.20 1.46 8.98
N ARG A 115 -7.16 1.38 9.81
CA ARG A 115 -6.67 2.49 10.64
C ARG A 115 -5.25 2.92 10.23
N LEU A 116 -4.96 2.82 8.94
CA LEU A 116 -3.62 3.09 8.39
C LEU A 116 -3.19 4.53 8.70
N ASN A 117 -1.90 4.70 8.97
CA ASN A 117 -1.27 5.97 9.25
C ASN A 117 0.07 6.04 8.51
N GLY A 118 0.37 7.16 7.85
CA GLY A 118 1.58 7.32 7.03
C GLY A 118 2.88 7.05 7.80
N SER A 119 2.93 7.27 9.11
CA SER A 119 4.12 7.03 9.94
C SER A 119 4.39 5.56 10.28
N ARG A 120 3.50 4.65 9.86
CA ARG A 120 3.51 3.23 10.23
C ARG A 120 3.66 2.30 9.03
N PHE A 121 4.01 2.85 7.87
CA PHE A 121 4.49 2.07 6.74
C PHE A 121 6.00 1.87 6.87
N GLY A 122 6.45 0.67 6.56
CA GLY A 122 7.84 0.37 6.29
C GLY A 122 8.30 0.92 4.94
N SER A 123 9.53 0.59 4.57
CA SER A 123 10.09 0.91 3.25
C SER A 123 9.66 -0.11 2.20
N HIS A 124 9.50 0.34 0.97
CA HIS A 124 9.17 -0.50 -0.18
C HIS A 124 7.99 -1.42 0.12
N VAL A 125 6.87 -0.91 0.65
CA VAL A 125 5.73 -1.73 1.10
C VAL A 125 5.03 -2.39 -0.08
N PHE A 126 5.00 -1.71 -1.22
CA PHE A 126 4.40 -2.18 -2.47
C PHE A 126 5.45 -2.31 -3.59
N PRO A 127 6.54 -3.10 -3.42
CA PRO A 127 7.54 -3.32 -4.45
C PRO A 127 6.98 -4.38 -5.39
N THR A 128 6.06 -3.97 -6.26
CA THR A 128 5.24 -4.90 -7.02
C THR A 128 5.70 -4.96 -8.47
N ASN A 129 6.14 -6.13 -8.89
CA ASN A 129 6.38 -6.44 -10.30
C ASN A 129 5.06 -6.75 -11.05
N LYS A 130 3.91 -6.59 -10.39
CA LYS A 130 2.57 -6.82 -10.93
C LYS A 130 1.84 -5.51 -11.10
N VAL A 131 0.99 -5.45 -12.11
CA VAL A 131 0.05 -4.33 -12.24
C VAL A 131 -0.95 -4.40 -11.08
N THR A 132 -0.97 -3.37 -10.25
CA THR A 132 -1.62 -3.41 -8.95
C THR A 132 -2.77 -2.41 -8.90
N THR A 133 -3.95 -2.92 -8.53
CA THR A 133 -5.08 -2.11 -8.06
C THR A 133 -5.00 -2.07 -6.53
N LEU A 134 -4.69 -0.92 -5.97
CA LEU A 134 -4.60 -0.69 -4.53
C LEU A 134 -5.85 0.05 -4.05
N MET A 135 -6.52 -0.47 -3.02
CA MET A 135 -7.72 0.16 -2.45
C MET A 135 -7.42 0.61 -1.02
N LEU A 136 -7.38 1.91 -0.79
CA LEU A 136 -7.06 2.55 0.50
C LEU A 136 -8.23 3.38 1.06
N ALA A 137 -9.38 3.41 0.38
CA ALA A 137 -10.52 4.21 0.78
C ALA A 137 -10.94 4.00 2.24
N GLY A 138 -11.44 5.06 2.88
CA GLY A 138 -11.94 5.01 4.25
C GLY A 138 -10.87 4.85 5.34
N ASN A 139 -9.57 4.96 5.01
CA ASN A 139 -8.50 5.06 6.00
C ASN A 139 -8.37 6.51 6.51
N MET A 140 -9.26 6.91 7.42
CA MET A 140 -9.36 8.31 7.88
C MET A 140 -8.11 8.83 8.63
N ASN A 141 -7.24 7.94 9.12
CA ASN A 141 -6.00 8.30 9.81
C ASN A 141 -4.80 8.48 8.85
N LEU A 142 -4.99 8.21 7.56
CA LEU A 142 -3.92 8.29 6.57
C LEU A 142 -3.88 9.70 5.97
N THR A 143 -3.18 10.63 6.60
CA THR A 143 -3.13 12.03 6.13
C THR A 143 -2.04 12.30 5.09
N TYR A 144 -1.10 11.37 4.91
CA TYR A 144 -0.05 11.46 3.90
C TYR A 144 0.39 10.08 3.42
N LEU A 145 0.98 10.01 2.24
CA LEU A 145 1.62 8.80 1.72
C LEU A 145 3.14 8.93 1.89
N PRO A 146 3.81 8.08 2.68
CA PRO A 146 5.26 8.13 2.79
C PRO A 146 5.91 7.69 1.48
N ASP A 147 6.84 8.51 0.98
CA ASP A 147 7.58 8.27 -0.26
C ASP A 147 8.23 6.89 -0.27
N GLY A 148 8.99 6.53 0.77
CA GLY A 148 9.70 5.28 0.85
C GLY A 148 8.80 4.04 0.77
N ALA A 149 7.52 4.13 1.11
CA ALA A 149 6.59 2.99 1.01
C ALA A 149 5.91 2.88 -0.36
N PHE A 150 5.65 4.02 -1.00
CA PHE A 150 4.83 4.14 -2.21
C PHE A 150 5.62 4.47 -3.48
N TYR A 151 6.89 4.83 -3.38
CA TYR A 151 7.74 5.21 -4.52
C TYR A 151 7.71 4.16 -5.62
N ASP A 152 8.01 2.90 -5.28
CA ASP A 152 8.01 1.78 -6.25
C ASP A 152 6.64 1.57 -6.90
N PHE A 153 5.56 1.80 -6.14
CA PHE A 153 4.21 1.65 -6.68
C PHE A 153 3.91 2.64 -7.79
N PHE A 154 4.48 3.84 -7.74
CA PHE A 154 4.18 4.93 -8.68
C PHE A 154 5.25 5.15 -9.76
N GLU A 155 6.54 4.93 -9.46
CA GLU A 155 7.65 5.34 -10.34
C GLU A 155 8.29 4.18 -11.13
N GLU A 156 8.04 2.91 -10.79
CA GLU A 156 8.69 1.79 -11.47
C GLU A 156 8.11 1.52 -12.88
N ARG A 157 8.92 0.98 -13.80
CA ARG A 157 8.53 0.84 -15.22
C ARG A 157 7.38 -0.17 -15.41
N GLY A 158 6.26 0.28 -15.99
CA GLY A 158 5.06 -0.52 -16.25
C GLY A 158 3.88 -0.28 -15.29
N HIS A 159 4.05 0.70 -14.40
CA HIS A 159 3.13 1.09 -13.33
C HIS A 159 2.15 2.19 -13.74
N ASP A 160 2.21 2.66 -15.00
CA ASP A 160 1.17 3.51 -15.63
C ASP A 160 -0.22 2.86 -15.64
N ARG A 161 -0.28 1.56 -15.35
CA ARG A 161 -1.48 0.73 -15.24
C ARG A 161 -1.90 0.43 -13.80
N ASN A 162 -1.09 0.84 -12.82
CA ASN A 162 -1.47 0.77 -11.41
C ASN A 162 -2.58 1.78 -11.13
N THR A 163 -3.49 1.41 -10.25
CA THR A 163 -4.58 2.28 -9.84
C THR A 163 -4.65 2.30 -8.32
N CYS A 164 -4.92 3.46 -7.74
CA CYS A 164 -5.05 3.62 -6.29
C CYS A 164 -6.38 4.31 -5.98
N ASN A 165 -7.27 3.64 -5.25
CA ASN A 165 -8.48 4.25 -4.72
C ASN A 165 -8.21 4.85 -3.34
N MET A 166 -8.27 6.17 -3.22
CA MET A 166 -8.07 6.90 -1.95
C MET A 166 -9.31 7.67 -1.50
N SER A 167 -10.50 7.30 -2.01
CA SER A 167 -11.74 8.01 -1.66
C SER A 167 -11.98 8.04 -0.15
N GLY A 168 -12.34 9.20 0.39
CA GLY A 168 -12.61 9.36 1.83
C GLY A 168 -11.35 9.42 2.72
N ILE A 169 -10.17 9.54 2.11
CA ILE A 169 -8.92 9.90 2.80
C ILE A 169 -8.77 11.43 2.76
N GLN A 170 -8.42 12.05 3.88
CA GLN A 170 -8.18 13.49 3.98
C GLN A 170 -6.67 13.73 3.95
N MET A 171 -6.14 14.02 2.76
CA MET A 171 -4.71 14.24 2.58
C MET A 171 -4.34 15.66 3.00
N GLU A 172 -3.35 15.80 3.87
CA GLU A 172 -2.80 17.08 4.27
C GLU A 172 -1.89 17.64 3.17
N ILE A 173 -1.90 18.96 2.99
CA ILE A 173 -0.98 19.63 2.05
C ILE A 173 0.20 20.13 2.88
N ASP A 174 1.19 19.28 3.03
CA ASP A 174 2.38 19.56 3.80
C ASP A 174 3.64 19.03 3.10
N ARG A 175 4.78 19.14 3.79
CA ARG A 175 6.05 18.65 3.26
C ARG A 175 6.09 17.13 3.06
N LEU A 176 5.25 16.37 3.76
CA LEU A 176 5.22 14.91 3.67
C LEU A 176 4.56 14.43 2.38
N ASN A 177 3.67 15.24 1.79
CA ASN A 177 3.01 14.96 0.52
C ASN A 177 3.58 15.72 -0.69
N LEU A 178 4.64 16.54 -0.51
CA LEU A 178 5.24 17.29 -1.63
C LEU A 178 5.72 16.38 -2.77
N TRP A 179 6.26 15.21 -2.45
CA TRP A 179 6.71 14.27 -3.49
C TRP A 179 5.56 13.80 -4.39
N LEU A 180 4.33 13.68 -3.89
CA LEU A 180 3.16 13.36 -4.73
C LEU A 180 2.85 14.49 -5.73
N VAL A 181 3.22 15.73 -5.38
CA VAL A 181 3.08 16.89 -6.26
C VAL A 181 4.22 16.95 -7.28
N ASP A 182 5.43 16.67 -6.85
CA ASP A 182 6.59 16.70 -7.75
C ASP A 182 6.52 15.57 -8.80
N ASN A 183 5.91 14.44 -8.44
CA ASN A 183 5.74 13.28 -9.33
C ASN A 183 4.40 13.27 -10.12
N LYS A 184 3.64 14.38 -10.14
CA LYS A 184 2.36 14.47 -10.90
C LYS A 184 2.52 14.24 -12.40
N VAL A 185 3.71 14.43 -12.95
CA VAL A 185 3.96 14.23 -14.39
C VAL A 185 3.97 12.74 -14.74
N THR A 186 4.40 11.87 -13.82
CA THR A 186 4.47 10.41 -14.02
C THR A 186 3.17 9.73 -13.62
N MET A 187 2.56 10.21 -12.54
CA MET A 187 1.34 9.64 -11.97
C MET A 187 0.15 10.28 -12.71
N LYS A 188 -0.66 9.49 -13.44
CA LYS A 188 -2.00 9.93 -13.90
C LYS A 188 -2.90 10.15 -12.68
N LEU A 189 -2.62 11.20 -11.93
CA LEU A 189 -3.31 11.51 -10.69
C LEU A 189 -4.74 11.85 -11.06
N ASP A 190 -5.61 10.87 -10.79
CA ASP A 190 -7.06 11.00 -10.93
C ASP A 190 -7.51 12.25 -10.19
N GLN A 191 -8.51 12.93 -10.75
CA GLN A 191 -9.19 14.06 -10.14
C GLN A 191 -9.59 13.77 -8.68
N LYS A 192 -9.80 12.50 -8.33
CA LYS A 192 -10.02 12.03 -6.96
C LYS A 192 -8.90 12.32 -5.96
N LEU A 193 -7.62 12.28 -6.36
CA LEU A 193 -6.53 12.69 -5.44
C LEU A 193 -6.53 14.21 -5.26
N LEU A 194 -6.81 14.98 -6.32
CA LEU A 194 -6.95 16.43 -6.23
C LEU A 194 -8.12 16.80 -5.31
N GLU A 195 -9.22 16.06 -5.39
CA GLU A 195 -10.37 16.19 -4.47
C GLU A 195 -9.99 15.83 -3.03
N ALA A 196 -9.20 14.78 -2.82
CA ALA A 196 -8.71 14.38 -1.49
C ALA A 196 -7.75 15.40 -0.86
N MET A 197 -7.01 16.16 -1.67
CA MET A 197 -6.17 17.28 -1.22
C MET A 197 -6.97 18.59 -1.02
N GLY A 198 -8.22 18.67 -1.45
CA GLY A 198 -9.05 19.87 -1.31
C GLY A 198 -8.67 21.06 -2.21
N LYS A 199 -9.34 22.20 -2.00
CA LYS A 199 -9.21 23.41 -2.83
C LYS A 199 -7.79 23.98 -2.84
N ASP A 200 -7.09 23.91 -1.71
CA ASP A 200 -5.74 24.45 -1.56
C ASP A 200 -4.70 23.65 -2.34
N GLY A 201 -4.94 22.35 -2.54
CA GLY A 201 -4.06 21.48 -3.33
C GLY A 201 -4.06 21.89 -4.79
N THR A 202 -5.21 22.39 -5.27
CA THR A 202 -5.35 22.92 -6.64
C THR A 202 -4.59 24.24 -6.79
N ALA A 203 -4.52 25.06 -5.74
CA ALA A 203 -3.79 26.32 -5.74
C ALA A 203 -2.27 26.11 -5.67
N LEU A 204 -1.80 25.19 -4.82
CA LEU A 204 -0.40 24.81 -4.71
C LEU A 204 0.14 24.32 -6.07
N LEU A 205 -0.66 23.51 -6.77
CA LEU A 205 -0.33 22.99 -8.11
C LEU A 205 -0.18 24.06 -9.18
N LYS A 206 -1.05 25.08 -9.16
CA LYS A 206 -0.93 26.22 -10.07
C LYS A 206 0.35 27.00 -9.80
N HIS A 207 0.81 27.03 -8.55
CA HIS A 207 2.05 27.70 -8.17
C HIS A 207 3.30 26.90 -8.63
N THR A 208 3.33 25.58 -8.44
CA THR A 208 4.44 24.73 -8.92
C THR A 208 4.56 24.74 -10.44
N HIS A 209 3.45 24.67 -11.19
CA HIS A 209 3.48 24.81 -12.65
C HIS A 209 4.04 26.17 -13.09
N LYS A 210 3.63 27.25 -12.42
CA LYS A 210 4.13 28.60 -12.71
C LYS A 210 5.62 28.76 -12.41
N GLN A 211 6.21 27.99 -11.49
CA GLN A 211 7.66 28.00 -11.27
C GLN A 211 8.42 27.14 -12.28
N MET A 212 7.83 26.05 -12.77
CA MET A 212 8.43 25.20 -13.82
C MET A 212 8.50 25.89 -15.19
N ASP A 213 7.51 26.73 -15.54
CA ASP A 213 7.48 27.48 -16.80
C ASP A 213 8.52 28.62 -16.89
N VAL A 214 9.24 28.91 -15.80
CA VAL A 214 10.22 30.03 -15.72
C VAL A 214 11.66 29.53 -15.80
N ALA A 215 11.89 28.21 -15.87
CA ALA A 215 13.24 27.67 -16.09
C ALA A 215 13.65 27.85 -17.57
N PRO A 216 14.74 28.59 -17.87
CA PRO A 216 15.16 28.80 -19.25
C PRO A 216 15.65 27.47 -19.86
N PRO A 217 15.40 27.24 -21.17
CA PRO A 217 15.82 26.02 -21.84
C PRO A 217 17.35 25.96 -21.88
N GLY A 218 17.95 25.02 -21.14
CA GLY A 218 19.39 24.76 -21.17
C GLY A 218 20.11 24.65 -19.82
N ALA A 219 19.42 24.79 -18.68
CA ALA A 219 20.06 24.58 -17.38
C ALA A 219 20.12 23.07 -17.02
N ASN A 220 21.33 22.51 -16.99
CA ASN A 220 21.59 21.20 -16.39
C ASN A 220 21.25 21.28 -14.88
N ALA A 221 20.23 20.55 -14.47
CA ALA A 221 19.68 20.66 -13.14
C ALA A 221 20.59 20.01 -12.08
N VAL A 222 21.27 20.85 -11.29
CA VAL A 222 21.67 20.53 -9.92
C VAL A 222 20.55 21.06 -9.03
N TYR A 223 19.67 20.18 -8.57
CA TYR A 223 18.47 20.53 -7.80
C TYR A 223 18.84 20.90 -6.35
N ASN A 224 19.22 22.16 -6.11
CA ASN A 224 19.16 22.77 -4.78
C ASN A 224 17.85 23.57 -4.70
N HIS A 225 16.82 23.02 -4.05
CA HIS A 225 15.55 23.73 -3.85
C HIS A 225 15.52 24.36 -2.46
N THR A 226 15.78 25.66 -2.40
CA THR A 226 15.41 26.50 -1.25
C THR A 226 13.96 26.93 -1.44
N ILE A 227 13.04 26.36 -0.67
CA ILE A 227 11.64 26.82 -0.62
C ILE A 227 11.55 27.91 0.44
N ILE A 228 11.29 29.15 0.00
CA ILE A 228 10.91 30.27 0.88
C ILE A 228 9.41 30.15 1.11
N LEU A 229 9.00 29.77 2.32
CA LEU A 229 7.62 29.87 2.76
C LEU A 229 7.39 31.31 3.24
N HIS A 230 6.48 32.03 2.60
CA HIS A 230 5.93 33.25 3.19
C HIS A 230 4.91 32.83 4.25
N ASP A 231 5.01 33.44 5.43
CA ASP A 231 4.14 33.21 6.58
C ASP A 231 2.67 33.35 6.18
N PHE A 232 1.84 32.39 6.59
CA PHE A 232 0.38 32.50 6.56
C PHE A 232 -0.07 32.93 7.97
N GLU A 233 -0.57 34.17 8.09
CA GLU A 233 -1.38 34.65 9.22
C GLU A 233 -2.77 34.01 9.21
#